data_AF-A0A7W4YBJ5-F1
#
_entry.id   AF-A0A7W4YBJ5-F1
#
_cell.length_a   1.000
_cell.length_b   1.000
_cell.length_c   1.000
_cell.angle_alpha   90.00
_cell.angle_beta   90.00
_cell.angle_gamma   90.00
#
_symmetry.space_group_name_H-M   'P 1'
#
loop_
_entity.id
_entity.type
_entity.pdbx_description
1 polymer ?
#
loop_
_entity_poly.entity_id
_entity_poly.type
_entity_poly.pdbx_seq_one_letter_code
_entity_poly.pdbx_strand_id
1 'polypeptide(L)'
;MARRKCTVSGPSGFVADVEAVERANPTDSPRDVLSRIRVQWYSGAAFDQLIPGARTADIVPNLSPGGAGFSVVPRRLGAVAPDARARLTAHADENGVGDNPSPYLGLPNGEQVDAGHLFLTLDALAHPTTSAPYSSFGVPNIDPASWAADVGIASVWLTKAEEGSPDSRAPSNPVPPSADDYWRMSAPEQDLLGDVDGFALQDQWSTQPTQTLSAALRAYYGGAPSSGAGVSRRFRAFCAANGLTYQQSGTSVTWDPAWRAPTIARIDRFNDLYGAGTSGAAYGAIFGPTHRTWPHTPAMLDRFLAWLKPRLEAELRAAAVP
;
A
#
# COMPACT_ATOMS: atom_id res chain seq x y z
N MET A 1 3.89 -30.90 -7.52
CA MET A 1 4.97 -30.32 -6.66
C MET A 1 4.46 -28.95 -6.21
N ALA A 2 3.90 -28.84 -5.01
CA ALA A 2 3.29 -27.59 -4.54
C ALA A 2 4.39 -26.55 -4.31
N ARG A 3 4.37 -25.44 -5.05
CA ARG A 3 5.27 -24.31 -4.80
C ARG A 3 4.90 -23.74 -3.43
N ARG A 4 5.88 -23.64 -2.53
CA ARG A 4 5.66 -23.07 -1.19
C ARG A 4 5.41 -21.58 -1.37
N LYS A 5 4.31 -21.07 -0.83
CA LYS A 5 4.09 -19.63 -0.67
C LYS A 5 5.28 -19.07 0.12
N CYS A 6 6.00 -18.10 -0.44
CA CYS A 6 7.08 -17.41 0.26
C CYS A 6 6.49 -16.46 1.30
N THR A 7 6.10 -17.01 2.45
CA THR A 7 5.72 -16.23 3.62
C THR A 7 6.99 -15.91 4.42
N VAL A 8 7.22 -14.63 4.75
CA VAL A 8 8.26 -14.26 5.72
C VAL A 8 7.87 -14.89 7.06
N SER A 9 8.85 -15.36 7.83
CA SER A 9 8.67 -15.65 9.26
C SER A 9 7.85 -14.53 9.92
N GLY A 10 6.87 -14.87 10.78
CA GLY A 10 5.86 -13.95 11.32
C GLY A 10 6.42 -12.66 11.97
N PRO A 11 5.57 -11.77 12.52
CA PRO A 11 5.91 -10.37 12.84
C PRO A 11 7.29 -10.13 13.46
N SER A 12 7.68 -10.93 14.44
CA SER A 12 8.99 -10.81 15.10
C SER A 12 10.19 -10.98 14.16
N GLY A 13 10.10 -11.91 13.19
CA GLY A 13 11.15 -12.14 12.19
C GLY A 13 11.27 -10.98 11.21
N PHE A 14 10.13 -10.52 10.68
CA PHE A 14 10.10 -9.34 9.81
C PHE A 14 10.62 -8.08 10.51
N VAL A 15 10.24 -7.84 11.77
CA VAL A 15 10.78 -6.74 12.60
C VAL A 15 12.30 -6.85 12.75
N ALA A 16 12.83 -8.05 12.98
CA ALA A 16 14.28 -8.25 13.11
C ALA A 16 15.02 -7.97 11.78
N ASP A 17 14.41 -8.27 10.64
CA ASP A 17 14.96 -7.94 9.33
C ASP A 17 14.98 -6.43 9.08
N VAL A 18 13.93 -5.71 9.46
CA VAL A 18 13.89 -4.23 9.43
C VAL A 18 14.97 -3.63 10.34
N GLU A 19 15.12 -4.14 11.56
CA GLU A 19 16.15 -3.71 12.50
C GLU A 19 17.58 -3.95 11.95
N ALA A 20 17.77 -5.01 11.15
CA ALA A 20 19.04 -5.23 10.47
C ALA A 20 19.32 -4.15 9.41
N VAL A 21 18.31 -3.68 8.69
CA VAL A 21 18.44 -2.55 7.74
C VAL A 21 18.80 -1.26 8.47
N GLU A 22 18.16 -0.98 9.61
CA GLU A 22 18.47 0.19 10.46
C GLU A 22 19.94 0.17 10.91
N ARG A 23 20.42 -0.97 11.43
CA ARG A 23 21.83 -1.13 11.82
C ARG A 23 22.80 -0.98 10.66
N ALA A 24 22.44 -1.47 9.47
CA ALA A 24 23.28 -1.37 8.29
C ALA A 24 23.37 0.05 7.71
N ASN A 25 22.46 0.95 8.09
CA ASN A 25 22.37 2.32 7.57
C ASN A 25 22.14 3.33 8.73
N PRO A 26 23.10 3.49 9.66
CA PRO A 26 22.90 4.25 10.90
C PRO A 26 22.69 5.76 10.71
N THR A 27 22.95 6.28 9.51
CA THR A 27 22.73 7.69 9.16
C THR A 27 21.34 7.96 8.58
N ASP A 28 20.59 6.92 8.24
CA ASP A 28 19.23 7.07 7.73
C ASP A 28 18.29 7.47 8.88
N SER A 29 17.41 8.43 8.62
CA SER A 29 16.26 8.66 9.50
C SER A 29 15.29 7.46 9.46
N PRO A 30 14.35 7.33 10.42
CA PRO A 30 13.35 6.27 10.37
C PRO A 30 12.52 6.26 9.06
N ARG A 31 12.25 7.43 8.47
CA ARG A 31 11.58 7.55 7.16
C ARG A 31 12.50 7.13 6.00
N ASP A 32 13.80 7.44 6.07
CA ASP A 32 14.77 6.99 5.06
C ASP A 32 14.92 5.46 5.04
N VAL A 33 14.78 4.80 6.19
CA VAL A 33 14.76 3.32 6.30
C VAL A 33 13.50 2.76 5.64
N LEU A 34 12.34 3.35 5.92
CA LEU A 34 11.06 3.01 5.26
C LEU A 34 11.19 3.09 3.74
N SER A 35 11.63 4.23 3.19
CA SER A 35 11.78 4.40 1.75
C SER A 35 12.82 3.43 1.18
N ARG A 36 13.94 3.15 1.89
CA ARG A 36 14.98 2.20 1.45
C ARG A 36 14.44 0.78 1.28
N ILE A 37 13.56 0.34 2.17
CA ILE A 37 12.93 -0.99 2.07
C ILE A 37 11.88 -0.98 0.96
N ARG A 38 10.98 0.02 0.94
CA ARG A 38 9.93 0.14 -0.07
C ARG A 38 10.49 0.09 -1.50
N VAL A 39 11.60 0.78 -1.79
CA VAL A 39 12.18 0.80 -3.15
C VAL A 39 12.71 -0.54 -3.64
N GLN A 40 12.84 -1.55 -2.76
CA GLN A 40 13.16 -2.91 -3.22
C GLN A 40 11.98 -3.55 -3.97
N TRP A 41 10.75 -3.10 -3.71
CA TRP A 41 9.51 -3.63 -4.30
C TRP A 41 8.90 -2.66 -5.32
N TYR A 42 8.85 -1.37 -4.95
CA TYR A 42 8.23 -0.32 -5.76
C TYR A 42 9.25 0.76 -6.10
N SER A 43 9.76 0.79 -7.32
CA SER A 43 10.74 1.79 -7.74
C SER A 43 10.57 2.21 -9.19
N GLY A 44 11.29 3.27 -9.58
CA GLY A 44 11.26 3.83 -10.92
C GLY A 44 10.37 5.06 -11.02
N ALA A 45 10.36 5.64 -12.22
CA ALA A 45 9.87 6.99 -12.45
C ALA A 45 8.44 7.24 -11.97
N ALA A 46 7.53 6.27 -12.10
CA ALA A 46 6.15 6.41 -11.62
C ALA A 46 6.11 6.59 -10.09
N PHE A 47 6.87 5.80 -9.33
CA PHE A 47 6.92 5.89 -7.87
C PHE A 47 7.72 7.11 -7.40
N ASP A 48 8.78 7.50 -8.12
CA ASP A 48 9.53 8.73 -7.84
C ASP A 48 8.63 9.97 -8.03
N GLN A 49 7.74 9.97 -9.02
CA GLN A 49 6.74 11.01 -9.22
C GLN A 49 5.60 10.94 -8.20
N LEU A 50 5.25 9.73 -7.78
CA LEU A 50 4.18 9.50 -6.81
C LEU A 50 4.56 10.03 -5.44
N ILE A 51 5.77 9.71 -4.97
CA ILE A 51 6.29 10.04 -3.63
C ILE A 51 7.63 10.80 -3.78
N PRO A 52 7.63 12.03 -4.37
CA PRO A 52 8.85 12.76 -4.69
C PRO A 52 9.64 13.21 -3.45
N GLY A 53 9.01 13.24 -2.28
CA GLY A 53 9.67 13.53 -1.01
C GLY A 53 10.42 12.33 -0.42
N ALA A 54 10.16 11.11 -0.90
CA ALA A 54 10.84 9.91 -0.43
C ALA A 54 12.20 9.78 -1.11
N ARG A 55 13.24 9.47 -0.34
CA ARG A 55 14.58 9.27 -0.88
C ARG A 55 14.67 7.91 -1.57
N THR A 56 14.88 7.89 -2.88
CA THR A 56 14.95 6.64 -3.68
C THR A 56 16.35 6.27 -4.17
N ALA A 57 17.30 7.20 -4.09
CA ALA A 57 18.69 7.00 -4.48
C ALA A 57 19.70 7.46 -3.41
N ASP A 58 20.89 6.87 -3.46
CA ASP A 58 22.06 7.27 -2.69
C ASP A 58 23.06 8.02 -3.59
N ILE A 59 23.68 9.05 -3.02
CA ILE A 59 24.78 9.78 -3.66
C ILE A 59 26.07 9.22 -3.06
N VAL A 60 26.88 8.55 -3.87
CA VAL A 60 28.13 7.92 -3.45
C VAL A 60 29.33 8.52 -4.17
N PRO A 61 30.52 8.62 -3.55
CA PRO A 61 31.72 9.06 -4.25
C PRO A 61 32.02 8.17 -5.47
N ASN A 62 32.40 8.79 -6.59
CA ASN A 62 32.85 8.04 -7.75
C ASN A 62 34.27 7.50 -7.48
N LEU A 63 34.40 6.17 -7.41
CA LEU A 63 35.68 5.51 -7.13
C LEU A 63 36.44 5.09 -8.41
N SER A 64 35.93 5.43 -9.60
CA SER A 64 36.62 5.14 -10.86
C SER A 64 37.93 5.94 -10.97
N PRO A 65 39.05 5.33 -11.43
CA PRO A 65 40.31 6.04 -11.63
C PRO A 65 40.13 7.24 -12.56
N GLY A 66 40.38 8.46 -12.04
CA GLY A 66 40.21 9.73 -12.76
C GLY A 66 38.82 10.38 -12.66
N GLY A 67 37.86 9.75 -11.99
CA GLY A 67 36.54 10.31 -11.75
C GLY A 67 36.51 11.24 -10.54
N ALA A 68 36.63 12.55 -10.73
CA ALA A 68 36.21 13.50 -9.71
C ALA A 68 34.67 13.59 -9.72
N GLY A 69 34.00 13.30 -8.60
CA GLY A 69 32.56 13.55 -8.45
C GLY A 69 31.81 12.50 -7.64
N PHE A 70 30.48 12.53 -7.78
CA PHE A 70 29.55 11.62 -7.13
C PHE A 70 28.70 10.88 -8.17
N SER A 71 28.24 9.69 -7.83
CA SER A 71 27.30 8.89 -8.61
C SER A 71 25.99 8.75 -7.85
N VAL A 72 24.87 8.83 -8.56
CA VAL A 72 23.55 8.52 -8.03
C VAL A 72 23.29 7.04 -8.28
N VAL A 73 23.07 6.26 -7.22
CA VAL A 73 22.82 4.82 -7.30
C VAL A 73 21.49 4.46 -6.65
N PRO A 74 20.76 3.45 -7.12
CA PRO A 74 19.55 2.98 -6.46
C PRO A 74 19.84 2.62 -4.99
N ARG A 75 18.93 3.00 -4.08
CA ARG A 75 19.09 2.64 -2.66
C ARG A 75 19.04 1.12 -2.50
N ARG A 76 20.05 0.59 -1.81
CA ARG A 76 20.14 -0.82 -1.45
C ARG A 76 19.92 -0.97 0.05
N LEU A 77 19.54 -2.16 0.52
CA LEU A 77 19.37 -2.45 1.95
C LEU A 77 20.65 -2.26 2.82
N GLY A 78 21.82 -2.02 2.23
CA GLY A 78 23.10 -1.93 2.95
C GLY A 78 23.72 -3.31 3.24
N ALA A 79 24.64 -3.37 4.20
CA ALA A 79 25.33 -4.60 4.61
C ALA A 79 24.49 -5.49 5.55
N VAL A 80 23.26 -5.80 5.15
CA VAL A 80 22.37 -6.75 5.85
C VAL A 80 22.79 -8.20 5.63
N ALA A 81 22.52 -9.06 6.61
CA ALA A 81 22.76 -10.50 6.51
C ALA A 81 22.04 -11.11 5.27
N PRO A 82 22.65 -12.09 4.56
CA PRO A 82 22.06 -12.66 3.35
C PRO A 82 20.64 -13.17 3.52
N ASP A 83 20.32 -13.81 4.65
CA ASP A 83 18.99 -14.35 4.91
C ASP A 83 17.93 -13.26 5.11
N ALA A 84 18.28 -12.18 5.82
CA ALA A 84 17.40 -11.02 6.00
C ALA A 84 17.13 -10.33 4.66
N ARG A 85 18.17 -10.18 3.84
CA ARG A 85 18.02 -9.68 2.46
C ARG A 85 17.09 -10.58 1.66
N ALA A 86 17.32 -11.89 1.67
CA ALA A 86 16.52 -12.84 0.90
C ALA A 86 15.04 -12.82 1.29
N ARG A 87 14.73 -12.65 2.58
CA ARG A 87 13.35 -12.52 3.06
C ARG A 87 12.71 -11.18 2.69
N LEU A 88 13.44 -10.08 2.85
CA LEU A 88 12.95 -8.75 2.50
C LEU A 88 12.77 -8.57 0.99
N THR A 89 13.53 -9.26 0.16
CA THR A 89 13.38 -9.21 -1.31
C THR A 89 12.70 -10.45 -1.89
N ALA A 90 11.99 -11.22 -1.05
CA ALA A 90 11.20 -12.33 -1.55
C ALA A 90 9.92 -11.81 -2.22
N HIS A 91 9.44 -12.56 -3.20
CA HIS A 91 8.21 -12.28 -3.92
C HIS A 91 7.15 -13.27 -3.44
N ALA A 92 6.01 -12.76 -3.00
CA ALA A 92 4.86 -13.57 -2.65
C ALA A 92 4.15 -14.08 -3.91
N ASP A 93 3.34 -15.12 -3.71
CA ASP A 93 2.58 -15.73 -4.78
C ASP A 93 1.10 -15.34 -4.66
N GLU A 94 0.71 -14.28 -5.34
CA GLU A 94 -0.65 -13.72 -5.31
C GLU A 94 -1.56 -14.46 -6.29
N ASN A 95 -1.13 -14.62 -7.56
CA ASN A 95 -1.92 -15.27 -8.61
C ASN A 95 -1.39 -16.66 -9.05
N GLY A 96 -0.56 -17.31 -8.24
CA GLY A 96 0.01 -18.65 -8.53
C GLY A 96 1.29 -18.63 -9.39
N VAL A 97 1.84 -17.45 -9.69
CA VAL A 97 3.05 -17.24 -10.50
C VAL A 97 4.13 -16.38 -9.84
N GLY A 98 3.96 -15.94 -8.59
CA GLY A 98 4.96 -15.11 -7.90
C GLY A 98 5.06 -13.68 -8.42
N ASP A 99 3.93 -13.11 -8.84
CA ASP A 99 3.80 -11.81 -9.47
C ASP A 99 3.79 -10.63 -8.50
N ASN A 100 3.58 -10.88 -7.22
CA ASN A 100 3.64 -9.85 -6.21
C ASN A 100 5.11 -9.46 -5.93
N PRO A 101 5.47 -8.17 -6.07
CA PRO A 101 6.85 -7.72 -5.89
C PRO A 101 7.34 -7.83 -4.44
N SER A 102 6.44 -7.97 -3.48
CA SER A 102 6.75 -7.96 -2.05
C SER A 102 6.45 -9.31 -1.37
N PRO A 103 6.99 -9.57 -0.18
CA PRO A 103 6.69 -10.78 0.55
C PRO A 103 5.47 -10.62 1.47
N TYR A 104 4.78 -11.72 1.78
CA TYR A 104 3.69 -11.71 2.75
C TYR A 104 4.19 -11.90 4.19
N LEU A 105 3.66 -11.07 5.08
CA LEU A 105 3.80 -11.19 6.53
C LEU A 105 2.65 -12.04 7.10
N GLY A 106 2.97 -13.25 7.58
CA GLY A 106 1.98 -14.12 8.22
C GLY A 106 1.74 -13.76 9.68
N LEU A 107 0.51 -13.41 10.05
CA LEU A 107 0.10 -13.09 11.41
C LEU A 107 -0.30 -14.36 12.21
N PRO A 108 -0.25 -14.33 13.56
CA PRO A 108 -0.61 -15.48 14.40
C PRO A 108 -2.05 -15.98 14.24
N ASN A 109 -2.96 -15.12 13.80
CA ASN A 109 -4.37 -15.45 13.53
C ASN A 109 -4.58 -16.09 12.13
N GLY A 110 -3.51 -16.30 11.36
CA GLY A 110 -3.55 -16.90 10.02
C GLY A 110 -3.72 -15.89 8.88
N GLU A 111 -3.94 -14.61 9.18
CA GLU A 111 -3.97 -13.55 8.17
C GLU A 111 -2.58 -13.36 7.54
N GLN A 112 -2.57 -12.84 6.33
CA GLN A 112 -1.36 -12.46 5.62
C GLN A 112 -1.48 -11.00 5.21
N VAL A 113 -0.44 -10.23 5.45
CA VAL A 113 -0.35 -8.81 5.13
C VAL A 113 0.69 -8.64 4.03
N ASP A 114 0.35 -7.93 2.97
CA ASP A 114 1.32 -7.53 1.96
C ASP A 114 2.27 -6.45 2.52
N ALA A 115 3.55 -6.79 2.64
CA ALA A 115 4.54 -5.88 3.20
C ALA A 115 4.82 -4.69 2.27
N GLY A 116 4.66 -4.90 0.96
CA GLY A 116 4.74 -3.88 -0.07
C GLY A 116 3.67 -2.81 0.11
N HIS A 117 2.40 -3.19 0.07
CA HIS A 117 1.25 -2.29 0.27
C HIS A 117 1.35 -1.56 1.61
N LEU A 118 1.72 -2.27 2.68
CA LEU A 118 1.97 -1.64 3.98
C LEU A 118 3.02 -0.53 3.88
N PHE A 119 4.18 -0.81 3.29
CA PHE A 119 5.27 0.15 3.21
C PHE A 119 4.99 1.26 2.19
N LEU A 120 4.28 0.97 1.10
CA LEU A 120 3.88 1.95 0.10
C LEU A 120 2.87 2.95 0.68
N THR A 121 1.82 2.44 1.33
CA THR A 121 0.85 3.27 2.07
C THR A 121 1.55 4.11 3.13
N LEU A 122 2.41 3.50 3.96
CA LEU A 122 3.11 4.21 5.03
C LEU A 122 4.05 5.29 4.50
N ASP A 123 4.81 5.02 3.43
CA ASP A 123 5.76 5.98 2.85
C ASP A 123 5.03 7.15 2.17
N ALA A 124 3.87 6.88 1.54
CA ALA A 124 3.01 7.91 0.99
C ALA A 124 2.46 8.85 2.09
N LEU A 125 2.02 8.29 3.22
CA LEU A 125 1.56 9.08 4.37
C LEU A 125 2.69 9.88 5.03
N ALA A 126 3.92 9.34 5.05
CA ALA A 126 5.09 10.03 5.58
C ALA A 126 5.58 11.18 4.67
N HIS A 127 5.25 11.14 3.38
CA HIS A 127 5.68 12.09 2.36
C HIS A 127 4.49 12.55 1.48
N PRO A 128 3.52 13.32 2.02
CA PRO A 128 2.17 13.53 1.46
C PRO A 128 2.09 14.43 0.21
N THR A 129 3.21 14.63 -0.48
CA THR A 129 3.29 15.42 -1.71
C THR A 129 3.32 14.50 -2.92
N THR A 130 2.95 15.02 -4.08
CA THR A 130 3.08 14.30 -5.35
C THR A 130 3.55 15.24 -6.46
N SER A 131 4.04 14.69 -7.57
CA SER A 131 4.43 15.42 -8.77
C SER A 131 3.53 15.06 -9.96
N ALA A 132 3.73 15.73 -11.10
CA ALA A 132 3.10 15.31 -12.34
C ALA A 132 3.51 13.87 -12.69
N PRO A 133 2.57 13.03 -13.19
CA PRO A 133 1.22 13.40 -13.61
C PRO A 133 0.17 13.45 -12.49
N TYR A 134 0.42 12.85 -11.33
CA TYR A 134 -0.56 12.73 -10.24
C TYR A 134 -1.14 14.09 -9.80
N SER A 135 -0.28 15.09 -9.58
CA SER A 135 -0.71 16.42 -9.18
C SER A 135 -1.60 17.10 -10.22
N SER A 136 -1.36 16.84 -11.51
CA SER A 136 -2.16 17.40 -12.60
C SER A 136 -3.55 16.78 -12.69
N PHE A 137 -3.72 15.55 -12.22
CA PHE A 137 -5.02 14.87 -12.11
C PHE A 137 -5.76 15.19 -10.79
N GLY A 138 -5.15 15.99 -9.91
CA GLY A 138 -5.68 16.24 -8.57
C GLY A 138 -5.69 14.98 -7.69
N VAL A 139 -4.81 14.01 -7.99
CA VAL A 139 -4.71 12.74 -7.29
C VAL A 139 -3.62 12.87 -6.23
N PRO A 140 -3.96 12.88 -4.92
CA PRO A 140 -2.94 12.86 -3.87
C PRO A 140 -2.19 11.53 -3.90
N ASN A 141 -0.96 11.51 -3.40
CA ASN A 141 -0.11 10.32 -3.47
C ASN A 141 -0.68 9.09 -2.75
N ILE A 142 -1.51 9.30 -1.72
CA ILE A 142 -2.11 8.22 -0.95
C ILE A 142 -3.11 7.40 -1.76
N ASP A 143 -3.77 7.98 -2.77
CA ASP A 143 -4.80 7.30 -3.55
C ASP A 143 -4.23 6.13 -4.38
N PRO A 144 -3.20 6.32 -5.22
CA PRO A 144 -2.55 5.23 -5.96
C PRO A 144 -1.64 4.35 -5.08
N ALA A 145 -1.37 4.74 -3.84
CA ALA A 145 -0.47 4.03 -2.92
C ALA A 145 -1.21 3.14 -1.90
N SER A 146 -2.55 3.09 -1.95
CA SER A 146 -3.39 2.39 -0.96
C SER A 146 -4.70 1.87 -1.59
N TRP A 147 -5.61 1.40 -0.76
CA TRP A 147 -6.90 0.76 -1.09
C TRP A 147 -7.74 1.45 -2.18
N ALA A 148 -7.62 2.77 -2.32
CA ALA A 148 -8.32 3.50 -3.37
C ALA A 148 -7.86 3.09 -4.77
N ALA A 149 -6.56 2.77 -4.92
CA ALA A 149 -5.98 2.18 -6.11
C ALA A 149 -6.61 0.83 -6.43
N ASP A 150 -6.70 -0.05 -5.43
CA ASP A 150 -7.21 -1.42 -5.59
C ASP A 150 -8.67 -1.44 -6.05
N VAL A 151 -9.50 -0.58 -5.43
CA VAL A 151 -10.90 -0.38 -5.82
C VAL A 151 -10.99 0.24 -7.23
N GLY A 152 -10.14 1.22 -7.49
CA GLY A 152 -10.14 1.97 -8.75
C GLY A 152 -9.68 1.15 -9.95
N ILE A 153 -8.58 0.40 -9.81
CA ILE A 153 -8.02 -0.45 -10.86
C ILE A 153 -9.02 -1.55 -11.23
N ALA A 154 -9.67 -2.20 -10.26
CA ALA A 154 -10.75 -3.16 -10.52
C ALA A 154 -11.90 -2.52 -11.34
N SER A 155 -12.29 -1.29 -11.01
CA SER A 155 -13.31 -0.52 -11.74
C SER A 155 -12.88 -0.25 -13.18
N VAL A 156 -11.65 0.26 -13.39
CA VAL A 156 -11.12 0.56 -14.72
C VAL A 156 -11.03 -0.70 -15.58
N TRP A 157 -10.50 -1.79 -15.05
CA TRP A 157 -10.36 -3.05 -15.77
C TRP A 157 -11.72 -3.60 -16.23
N LEU A 158 -12.71 -3.64 -15.32
CA LEU A 158 -14.05 -4.10 -15.67
C LEU A 158 -14.69 -3.20 -16.73
N THR A 159 -14.64 -1.88 -16.56
CA THR A 159 -15.20 -0.92 -17.53
C THR A 159 -14.59 -1.13 -18.91
N LYS A 160 -13.26 -1.18 -19.00
CA LYS A 160 -12.55 -1.35 -20.28
C LYS A 160 -12.85 -2.69 -20.95
N ALA A 161 -12.97 -3.76 -20.17
CA ALA A 161 -13.32 -5.08 -20.70
C ALA A 161 -14.74 -5.12 -21.29
N GLU A 162 -15.72 -4.50 -20.63
CA GLU A 162 -17.09 -4.38 -21.16
C GLU A 162 -17.18 -3.45 -22.37
N GLU A 163 -16.32 -2.43 -22.46
CA GLU A 163 -16.19 -1.56 -23.63
C GLU A 163 -15.49 -2.24 -24.82
N GLY A 164 -15.06 -3.50 -24.68
CA GLY A 164 -14.36 -4.24 -25.73
C GLY A 164 -12.90 -3.81 -25.91
N SER A 165 -12.32 -3.11 -24.94
CA SER A 165 -10.92 -2.65 -24.94
C SER A 165 -10.19 -3.01 -23.65
N PRO A 166 -10.15 -4.31 -23.25
CA PRO A 166 -9.57 -4.76 -21.98
C PRO A 166 -8.17 -4.19 -21.74
N ASP A 167 -7.89 -3.82 -20.49
CA ASP A 167 -6.61 -3.22 -20.13
C ASP A 167 -5.50 -4.27 -20.11
N SER A 168 -4.40 -4.02 -20.82
CA SER A 168 -3.28 -4.96 -20.90
C SER A 168 -2.50 -5.12 -19.60
N ARG A 169 -2.74 -4.25 -18.61
CA ARG A 169 -2.13 -4.35 -17.27
C ARG A 169 -2.90 -5.30 -16.35
N ALA A 170 -4.11 -5.72 -16.70
CA ALA A 170 -4.83 -6.74 -15.95
C ALA A 170 -4.11 -8.09 -16.09
N PRO A 171 -3.83 -8.83 -14.99
CA PRO A 171 -3.17 -10.14 -15.05
C PRO A 171 -3.92 -11.16 -15.91
N SER A 172 -5.26 -11.06 -15.93
CA SER A 172 -6.12 -11.84 -16.82
C SER A 172 -7.34 -11.02 -17.27
N ASN A 173 -7.98 -11.44 -18.36
CA ASN A 173 -9.17 -10.80 -18.92
C ASN A 173 -10.29 -11.84 -19.03
N PRO A 174 -11.09 -12.06 -17.97
CA PRO A 174 -12.15 -13.06 -17.95
C PRO A 174 -13.21 -12.80 -19.04
N VAL A 175 -13.73 -13.89 -19.61
CA VAL A 175 -14.80 -13.87 -20.63
C VAL A 175 -15.93 -14.80 -20.17
N PRO A 176 -17.12 -14.28 -19.80
CA PRO A 176 -17.49 -12.86 -19.81
C PRO A 176 -16.75 -12.02 -18.73
N PRO A 177 -16.68 -10.68 -18.88
CA PRO A 177 -16.16 -9.80 -17.84
C PRO A 177 -16.88 -10.02 -16.51
N SER A 178 -16.13 -10.02 -15.40
CA SER A 178 -16.62 -10.41 -14.09
C SER A 178 -16.06 -9.48 -13.02
N ALA A 179 -16.95 -8.80 -12.30
CA ALA A 179 -16.57 -7.91 -11.21
C ALA A 179 -15.83 -8.64 -10.09
N ASP A 180 -16.20 -9.90 -9.81
CA ASP A 180 -15.55 -10.75 -8.81
C ASP A 180 -14.11 -11.08 -9.18
N ASP A 181 -13.85 -11.36 -10.46
CA ASP A 181 -12.51 -11.69 -10.95
C ASP A 181 -11.59 -10.46 -10.94
N TYR A 182 -12.06 -9.33 -11.46
CA TYR A 182 -11.27 -8.08 -11.42
C TYR A 182 -11.04 -7.57 -10.00
N TRP A 183 -12.01 -7.74 -9.10
CA TRP A 183 -11.83 -7.47 -7.68
C TRP A 183 -10.71 -8.33 -7.08
N ARG A 184 -10.75 -9.65 -7.31
CA ARG A 184 -9.73 -10.56 -6.75
C ARG A 184 -8.32 -10.28 -7.25
N MET A 185 -8.18 -9.86 -8.51
CA MET A 185 -6.87 -9.54 -9.10
C MET A 185 -6.31 -8.20 -8.66
N SER A 186 -7.16 -7.28 -8.19
CA SER A 186 -6.75 -5.90 -7.91
C SER A 186 -6.81 -5.53 -6.43
N ALA A 187 -7.64 -6.23 -5.66
CA ALA A 187 -7.91 -5.97 -4.26
C ALA A 187 -7.91 -7.29 -3.47
N PRO A 188 -6.85 -8.11 -3.58
CA PRO A 188 -6.73 -9.31 -2.76
C PRO A 188 -6.70 -8.91 -1.27
N GLU A 189 -7.08 -9.84 -0.40
CA GLU A 189 -7.21 -9.54 1.03
C GLU A 189 -5.88 -9.08 1.65
N GLN A 190 -4.76 -9.61 1.18
CA GLN A 190 -3.42 -9.31 1.68
C GLN A 190 -3.02 -7.85 1.45
N ASP A 191 -3.37 -7.30 0.28
CA ASP A 191 -3.08 -5.92 -0.10
C ASP A 191 -3.95 -4.95 0.69
N LEU A 192 -5.26 -5.24 0.77
CA LEU A 192 -6.20 -4.47 1.59
C LEU A 192 -5.81 -4.47 3.07
N LEU A 193 -5.30 -5.59 3.60
CA LEU A 193 -4.75 -5.65 4.95
C LEU A 193 -3.44 -4.86 5.06
N GLY A 194 -2.58 -4.89 4.05
CA GLY A 194 -1.38 -4.07 3.94
C GLY A 194 -1.69 -2.58 4.08
N ASP A 195 -2.68 -2.11 3.33
CA ASP A 195 -3.09 -0.70 3.35
C ASP A 195 -3.73 -0.31 4.69
N VAL A 196 -4.64 -1.15 5.21
CA VAL A 196 -5.24 -0.94 6.54
C VAL A 196 -4.15 -0.85 7.61
N ASP A 197 -3.19 -1.75 7.61
CA ASP A 197 -2.07 -1.75 8.55
C ASP A 197 -1.18 -0.51 8.34
N GLY A 198 -0.94 -0.08 7.11
CA GLY A 198 -0.19 1.14 6.79
C GLY A 198 -0.80 2.40 7.41
N PHE A 199 -2.11 2.60 7.25
CA PHE A 199 -2.84 3.72 7.89
C PHE A 199 -2.80 3.63 9.42
N ALA A 200 -3.08 2.44 9.98
CA ALA A 200 -3.13 2.24 11.42
C ALA A 200 -1.76 2.38 12.10
N LEU A 201 -0.71 1.89 11.45
CA LEU A 201 0.67 2.07 11.90
C LEU A 201 1.08 3.54 11.85
N GLN A 202 0.70 4.28 10.80
CA GLN A 202 0.97 5.71 10.70
C GLN A 202 0.30 6.50 11.84
N ASP A 203 -0.97 6.21 12.15
CA ASP A 203 -1.69 6.84 13.26
C ASP A 203 -0.89 6.71 14.57
N GLN A 204 -0.40 5.50 14.87
CA GLN A 204 0.45 5.25 16.03
C GLN A 204 1.82 5.96 15.93
N TRP A 205 2.52 5.80 14.80
CA TRP A 205 3.92 6.19 14.65
C TRP A 205 4.10 7.71 14.53
N SER A 206 3.11 8.41 13.97
CA SER A 206 3.13 9.88 13.84
C SER A 206 3.27 10.62 15.18
N THR A 207 2.84 9.98 16.27
CA THR A 207 2.98 10.52 17.64
C THR A 207 4.39 10.36 18.22
N GLN A 208 5.26 9.57 17.58
CA GLN A 208 6.62 9.28 18.01
C GLN A 208 7.61 9.42 16.83
N PRO A 209 7.82 10.64 16.30
CA PRO A 209 8.54 10.85 15.04
C PRO A 209 10.01 10.43 15.06
N THR A 210 10.61 10.26 16.24
CA THR A 210 12.00 9.79 16.42
C THR A 210 12.10 8.28 16.65
N GLN A 211 10.98 7.59 16.80
CA GLN A 211 10.94 6.13 16.97
C GLN A 211 11.42 5.46 15.69
N THR A 212 12.30 4.47 15.83
CA THR A 212 12.76 3.65 14.71
C THR A 212 11.59 2.87 14.10
N LEU A 213 11.68 2.54 12.81
CA LEU A 213 10.63 1.80 12.12
C LEU A 213 10.42 0.41 12.73
N SER A 214 11.50 -0.29 13.08
CA SER A 214 11.44 -1.59 13.76
C SER A 214 10.74 -1.50 15.12
N ALA A 215 10.95 -0.43 15.88
CA ALA A 215 10.27 -0.22 17.16
C ALA A 215 8.78 0.08 16.97
N ALA A 216 8.42 0.87 15.96
CA ALA A 216 7.02 1.14 15.62
C ALA A 216 6.29 -0.15 15.20
N LEU A 217 6.88 -0.95 14.32
CA LEU A 217 6.35 -2.26 13.89
C LEU A 217 6.24 -3.25 15.06
N ARG A 218 7.24 -3.28 15.95
CA ARG A 218 7.21 -4.12 17.16
C ARG A 218 6.05 -3.74 18.07
N ALA A 219 5.85 -2.45 18.33
CA ALA A 219 4.74 -1.97 19.13
C ALA A 219 3.39 -2.24 18.44
N TYR A 220 3.34 -2.13 17.11
CA TYR A 220 2.13 -2.36 16.34
C TYR A 220 1.69 -3.83 16.34
N TYR A 221 2.58 -4.78 16.01
CA TYR A 221 2.23 -6.20 15.93
C TYR A 221 2.36 -6.96 17.26
N GLY A 222 3.36 -6.62 18.08
CA GLY A 222 3.63 -7.30 19.35
C GLY A 222 2.96 -6.64 20.55
N GLY A 223 2.65 -5.34 20.45
CA GLY A 223 2.11 -4.55 21.56
C GLY A 223 3.14 -4.15 22.60
N ALA A 224 2.70 -3.25 23.48
CA ALA A 224 3.39 -2.92 24.72
C ALA A 224 2.55 -3.37 25.92
N PRO A 225 3.16 -3.72 27.07
CA PRO A 225 2.44 -4.19 28.25
C PRO A 225 1.30 -3.28 28.72
N SER A 226 1.39 -1.96 28.46
CA SER A 226 0.44 -0.95 28.93
C SER A 226 -0.60 -0.50 27.90
N SER A 227 -0.46 -0.84 26.62
CA SER A 227 -1.32 -0.29 25.54
C SER A 227 -1.85 -1.33 24.56
N GLY A 228 -1.48 -2.61 24.72
CA GLY A 228 -1.80 -3.66 23.75
C GLY A 228 -1.13 -3.45 22.39
N ALA A 229 -1.39 -4.36 21.45
CA ALA A 229 -0.91 -4.29 20.07
C ALA A 229 -1.72 -3.30 19.23
N GLY A 230 -1.04 -2.49 18.41
CA GLY A 230 -1.68 -1.58 17.46
C GLY A 230 -2.58 -2.27 16.45
N VAL A 231 -2.23 -3.48 16.03
CA VAL A 231 -3.01 -4.29 15.07
C VAL A 231 -4.43 -4.60 15.57
N SER A 232 -4.68 -4.59 16.89
CA SER A 232 -6.02 -4.85 17.46
C SER A 232 -7.02 -3.69 17.30
N ARG A 233 -6.57 -2.55 16.77
CA ARG A 233 -7.38 -1.36 16.51
C ARG A 233 -7.26 -0.87 15.07
N ARG A 234 -6.73 -1.71 14.16
CA ARG A 234 -6.35 -1.30 12.81
C ARG A 234 -7.53 -0.84 11.96
N PHE A 235 -8.69 -1.49 12.07
CA PHE A 235 -9.86 -1.14 11.27
C PHE A 235 -10.50 0.16 11.76
N ARG A 236 -10.56 0.38 13.08
CA ARG A 236 -10.98 1.68 13.62
C ARG A 236 -10.03 2.81 13.21
N ALA A 237 -8.72 2.59 13.33
CA ALA A 237 -7.72 3.58 12.94
C ALA A 237 -7.78 3.88 11.43
N PHE A 238 -7.93 2.85 10.60
CA PHE A 238 -8.13 3.00 9.16
C PHE A 238 -9.38 3.81 8.82
N CYS A 239 -10.53 3.49 9.43
CA CYS A 239 -11.77 4.24 9.22
C CYS A 239 -11.62 5.71 9.62
N ALA A 240 -11.00 5.98 10.77
CA ALA A 240 -10.74 7.34 11.24
C ALA A 240 -9.83 8.12 10.27
N ALA A 241 -8.73 7.50 9.83
CA ALA A 241 -7.77 8.12 8.91
C ALA A 241 -8.35 8.42 7.53
N ASN A 242 -9.34 7.64 7.08
CA ASN A 242 -10.01 7.82 5.79
C ASN A 242 -11.33 8.59 5.89
N GLY A 243 -11.72 9.05 7.09
CA GLY A 243 -13.00 9.74 7.30
C GLY A 243 -14.22 8.87 7.00
N LEU A 244 -14.09 7.54 7.08
CA LEU A 244 -15.19 6.60 6.91
C LEU A 244 -16.07 6.64 8.15
N THR A 245 -17.05 7.54 8.15
CA THR A 245 -17.99 7.71 9.26
C THR A 245 -19.01 6.59 9.29
N TYR A 246 -19.32 6.13 10.50
CA TYR A 246 -20.31 5.08 10.71
C TYR A 246 -21.04 5.26 12.04
N GLN A 247 -22.27 4.77 12.08
CA GLN A 247 -23.05 4.60 13.30
C GLN A 247 -22.78 3.22 13.88
N GLN A 248 -22.60 3.16 15.20
CA GLN A 248 -22.40 1.92 15.93
C GLN A 248 -23.62 1.66 16.82
N SER A 249 -24.22 0.48 16.69
CA SER A 249 -25.26 -0.02 17.60
C SER A 249 -24.82 -1.38 18.16
N GLY A 250 -24.42 -1.38 19.43
CA GLY A 250 -23.68 -2.51 20.01
C GLY A 250 -22.38 -2.74 19.24
N THR A 251 -22.28 -3.87 18.55
CA THR A 251 -21.11 -4.23 17.71
C THR A 251 -21.44 -4.22 16.22
N SER A 252 -22.64 -3.75 15.85
CA SER A 252 -23.08 -3.62 14.45
C SER A 252 -22.72 -2.23 13.93
N VAL A 253 -22.28 -2.17 12.67
CA VAL A 253 -21.84 -0.95 12.01
C VAL A 253 -22.75 -0.62 10.83
N THR A 254 -23.18 0.64 10.74
CA THR A 254 -23.86 1.18 9.56
C THR A 254 -23.07 2.35 9.01
N TRP A 255 -22.59 2.23 7.77
CA TRP A 255 -21.87 3.30 7.08
C TRP A 255 -22.78 4.52 6.87
N ASP A 256 -22.25 5.71 7.12
CA ASP A 256 -22.95 6.96 6.83
C ASP A 256 -23.04 7.15 5.31
N PRO A 257 -24.22 7.31 4.68
CA PRO A 257 -24.29 7.50 3.23
C PRO A 257 -23.57 8.75 2.72
N ALA A 258 -23.30 9.75 3.57
CA ALA A 258 -22.73 11.03 3.17
C ALA A 258 -21.29 10.92 2.62
N TRP A 259 -20.50 9.93 3.05
CA TRP A 259 -19.11 9.78 2.59
C TRP A 259 -19.01 9.17 1.17
N ARG A 260 -20.08 8.54 0.68
CA ARG A 260 -20.05 7.70 -0.53
C ARG A 260 -19.76 8.50 -1.80
N ALA A 261 -20.50 9.58 -2.06
CA ALA A 261 -20.36 10.35 -3.29
C ALA A 261 -18.99 11.06 -3.42
N PRO A 262 -18.47 11.75 -2.37
CA PRO A 262 -17.12 12.31 -2.41
C PRO A 262 -16.04 11.25 -2.64
N THR A 263 -16.21 10.06 -2.08
CA THR A 263 -15.22 8.98 -2.21
C THR A 263 -15.21 8.37 -3.60
N ILE A 264 -16.39 8.19 -4.22
CA ILE A 264 -16.47 7.80 -5.64
C ILE A 264 -15.78 8.84 -6.51
N ALA A 265 -16.02 10.13 -6.28
CA ALA A 265 -15.38 11.20 -7.07
C ALA A 265 -13.85 11.20 -6.92
N ARG A 266 -13.33 10.94 -5.72
CA ARG A 266 -11.90 10.77 -5.41
C ARG A 266 -11.30 9.59 -6.17
N ILE A 267 -11.91 8.40 -6.05
CA ILE A 267 -11.46 7.19 -6.78
C ILE A 267 -11.52 7.41 -8.29
N ASP A 268 -12.55 8.08 -8.80
CA ASP A 268 -12.67 8.38 -10.23
C ASP A 268 -11.56 9.29 -10.76
N ARG A 269 -10.98 10.17 -9.93
CA ARG A 269 -9.81 10.98 -10.36
C ARG A 269 -8.56 10.12 -10.50
N PHE A 270 -8.37 9.17 -9.61
CA PHE A 270 -7.34 8.15 -9.79
C PHE A 270 -7.61 7.30 -11.04
N ASN A 271 -8.87 6.91 -11.28
CA ASN A 271 -9.24 6.12 -12.45
C ASN A 271 -9.01 6.87 -13.76
N ASP A 272 -9.24 8.18 -13.81
CA ASP A 272 -8.87 9.00 -14.98
C ASP A 272 -7.38 8.87 -15.30
N LEU A 273 -6.52 9.02 -14.28
CA LEU A 273 -5.07 8.90 -14.42
C LEU A 273 -4.66 7.49 -14.85
N TYR A 274 -5.15 6.47 -14.14
CA TYR A 274 -4.82 5.08 -14.43
C TYR A 274 -5.33 4.67 -15.82
N GLY A 275 -6.57 5.03 -16.15
CA GLY A 275 -7.24 4.74 -17.41
C GLY A 275 -6.58 5.37 -18.62
N ALA A 276 -6.02 6.59 -18.46
CA ALA A 276 -5.30 7.31 -19.51
C ALA A 276 -3.97 6.64 -19.93
N GLY A 277 -3.37 5.83 -19.05
CA GLY A 277 -2.07 5.19 -19.29
C GLY A 277 -0.93 6.20 -19.44
N THR A 278 0.28 5.73 -19.80
CA THR A 278 1.48 6.59 -19.81
C THR A 278 1.35 7.80 -20.74
N SER A 279 0.92 7.59 -21.99
CA SER A 279 0.80 8.66 -22.98
C SER A 279 -0.33 9.64 -22.63
N GLY A 280 -1.47 9.13 -22.16
CA GLY A 280 -2.59 9.97 -21.75
C GLY A 280 -2.31 10.74 -20.47
N ALA A 281 -1.57 10.17 -19.52
CA ALA A 281 -1.12 10.86 -18.32
C ALA A 281 -0.17 12.02 -18.65
N ALA A 282 0.76 11.82 -19.59
CA ALA A 282 1.65 12.89 -20.06
C ALA A 282 0.87 14.01 -20.77
N TYR A 283 -0.09 13.67 -21.62
CA TYR A 283 -0.97 14.64 -22.27
C TYR A 283 -1.83 15.41 -21.25
N GLY A 284 -2.48 14.69 -20.33
CA GLY A 284 -3.30 15.26 -19.27
C GLY A 284 -2.51 16.16 -18.32
N ALA A 285 -1.22 15.88 -18.11
CA ALA A 285 -0.34 16.74 -17.34
C ALA A 285 -0.08 18.11 -18.02
N ILE A 286 -0.17 18.20 -19.35
CA ILE A 286 0.07 19.42 -20.13
C ILE A 286 -1.24 20.19 -20.37
N PHE A 287 -2.30 19.49 -20.77
CA PHE A 287 -3.53 20.11 -21.28
C PHE A 287 -4.71 20.04 -20.29
N GLY A 288 -4.52 19.41 -19.14
CA GLY A 288 -5.57 19.11 -18.17
C GLY A 288 -6.17 17.72 -18.40
N PRO A 289 -6.52 17.00 -17.32
CA PRO A 289 -7.12 15.67 -17.41
C PRO A 289 -8.56 15.73 -17.91
N THR A 290 -8.97 14.74 -18.69
CA THR A 290 -10.39 14.51 -18.95
C THR A 290 -11.03 13.87 -17.74
N HIS A 291 -12.07 14.50 -17.21
CA HIS A 291 -12.82 13.95 -16.09
C HIS A 291 -13.91 13.01 -16.56
N ARG A 292 -13.73 11.71 -16.30
CA ARG A 292 -14.68 10.66 -16.60
C ARG A 292 -15.36 10.20 -15.30
N THR A 293 -16.63 9.79 -15.44
CA THR A 293 -17.31 8.96 -14.44
C THR A 293 -17.10 7.50 -14.81
N TRP A 294 -16.68 6.70 -13.84
CA TRP A 294 -16.42 5.28 -14.06
C TRP A 294 -17.60 4.46 -13.53
N PRO A 295 -18.35 3.76 -14.41
CA PRO A 295 -19.65 3.18 -14.05
C PRO A 295 -19.57 2.12 -12.95
N HIS A 296 -18.41 1.48 -12.79
CA HIS A 296 -18.20 0.39 -11.82
C HIS A 296 -17.57 0.82 -10.50
N THR A 297 -17.12 2.06 -10.37
CA THR A 297 -16.54 2.57 -9.11
C THR A 297 -17.51 2.44 -7.94
N PRO A 298 -18.80 2.79 -8.07
CA PRO A 298 -19.75 2.62 -6.98
C PRO A 298 -19.86 1.15 -6.51
N ALA A 299 -19.89 0.20 -7.45
CA ALA A 299 -20.02 -1.22 -7.13
C ALA A 299 -18.75 -1.80 -6.49
N MET A 300 -17.57 -1.39 -6.96
CA MET A 300 -16.28 -1.81 -6.35
C MET A 300 -16.11 -1.21 -4.95
N LEU A 301 -16.55 0.03 -4.74
CA LEU A 301 -16.57 0.63 -3.41
C LEU A 301 -17.51 -0.13 -2.46
N ASP A 302 -18.71 -0.49 -2.92
CA ASP A 302 -19.66 -1.26 -2.11
C ASP A 302 -19.09 -2.65 -1.72
N ARG A 303 -18.28 -3.28 -2.59
CA ARG A 303 -17.53 -4.51 -2.29
C ARG A 303 -16.47 -4.29 -1.21
N PHE A 304 -15.68 -3.23 -1.32
CA PHE A 304 -14.69 -2.86 -0.29
C PHE A 304 -15.35 -2.70 1.08
N LEU A 305 -16.48 -1.99 1.15
CA LEU A 305 -17.22 -1.79 2.39
C LEU A 305 -17.80 -3.08 2.96
N ALA A 306 -18.28 -3.97 2.08
CA ALA A 306 -18.78 -5.28 2.48
C ALA A 306 -17.65 -6.17 3.02
N TRP A 307 -16.42 -6.01 2.51
CA TRP A 307 -15.23 -6.67 3.05
C TRP A 307 -14.79 -6.06 4.39
N LEU A 308 -14.80 -4.74 4.52
CA LEU A 308 -14.33 -4.00 5.70
C LEU A 308 -15.27 -4.14 6.91
N LYS A 309 -16.58 -4.04 6.68
CA LYS A 309 -17.61 -4.05 7.73
C LYS A 309 -17.48 -5.22 8.72
N PRO A 310 -17.51 -6.50 8.29
CA PRO A 310 -17.47 -7.62 9.25
C PRO A 310 -16.16 -7.66 10.06
N ARG A 311 -15.06 -7.14 9.50
CA ARG A 311 -13.75 -7.06 10.16
C ARG A 311 -13.73 -5.98 11.24
N LEU A 312 -14.26 -4.79 10.93
CA LEU A 312 -14.46 -3.72 11.91
C LEU A 312 -15.40 -4.17 13.04
N GLU A 313 -16.52 -4.82 12.71
CA GLU A 313 -17.45 -5.34 13.71
C GLU A 313 -16.82 -6.42 14.60
N ALA A 314 -15.94 -7.28 14.04
CA ALA A 314 -15.18 -8.25 14.82
C ALA A 314 -14.20 -7.56 15.79
N GLU A 315 -13.52 -6.51 15.34
CA GLU A 315 -12.63 -5.71 16.17
C GLU A 315 -13.38 -5.00 17.31
N LEU A 316 -14.59 -4.49 17.03
CA LEU A 316 -15.46 -3.89 18.04
C LEU A 316 -15.99 -4.91 19.06
N ARG A 317 -16.34 -6.12 18.61
CA ARG A 317 -16.71 -7.23 19.50
C ARG A 317 -15.58 -7.60 20.45
N ALA A 318 -14.35 -7.72 19.93
CA ALA A 318 -13.19 -8.07 20.75
C ALA A 318 -12.89 -6.99 21.82
N ALA A 319 -13.10 -5.72 21.50
CA ALA A 319 -12.91 -4.62 22.44
C ALA A 319 -14.01 -4.49 23.51
N ALA A 320 -15.17 -5.12 23.31
CA ALA A 320 -16.29 -5.08 24.24
C ALA A 320 -16.21 -6.17 25.34
N VAL A 321 -15.27 -7.12 25.22
CA VAL A 321 -15.01 -8.14 26.24
C VAL A 321 -14.10 -7.53 27.31
N PRO A 322 -14.55 -7.42 28.57
CA PRO A 322 -13.78 -6.81 29.67
C PRO A 322 -12.56 -7.64 30.08
#